data_AF-A0A516R1H0-F1
#
_entry.id   AF-A0A516R1H0-F1
#
_cell.length_a   1.000
_cell.length_b   1.000
_cell.length_c   1.000
_cell.angle_alpha   90.00
_cell.angle_beta   90.00
_cell.angle_gamma   90.00
#
_symmetry.space_group_name_H-M   'P 1'
#
loop_
_entity.id
_entity.type
_entity.pdbx_description
1 polymer ?
#
loop_
_entity_poly.entity_id
_entity_poly.type
_entity_poly.pdbx_seq_one_letter_code
_entity_poly.pdbx_strand_id
1 'polypeptide(L)'
;MPPTGEIAAQDVVRRPRPCAPRPDNGADGLLSARVRWAGPGCGYGATVFGLVIMFARLGGALRAAWSSPTFRGTACALALLWASATVFYAGQERWSVLDSLYFAVCTGLTIGYGDLAPVTALGKVFTVLYGLLAVGAFAALATQLARAFTTTNVRRVARAKARRQRHHRDD
;
A
#
# COMPACT_ATOMS: atom_id res chain seq x y z
N MET A 1 -30.18 -65.24 -8.77
CA MET A 1 -31.48 -65.55 -9.42
C MET A 1 -31.97 -66.85 -8.81
N PRO A 2 -33.25 -67.03 -8.42
CA PRO A 2 -34.47 -66.26 -8.73
C PRO A 2 -35.18 -65.77 -7.43
N PRO A 3 -36.51 -65.48 -7.40
CA PRO A 3 -37.21 -64.45 -8.14
C PRO A 3 -38.01 -63.48 -7.23
N THR A 4 -38.42 -62.41 -7.90
CA THR A 4 -39.53 -61.47 -7.65
C THR A 4 -40.87 -62.11 -7.24
N GLY A 5 -41.59 -61.39 -6.35
CA GLY A 5 -43.01 -61.53 -6.03
C GLY A 5 -43.36 -60.45 -4.98
N GLU A 6 -43.63 -59.21 -5.39
CA GLU A 6 -44.97 -58.63 -5.60
C GLU A 6 -45.90 -58.58 -4.35
N ILE A 7 -46.08 -57.34 -3.90
CA ILE A 7 -47.35 -56.69 -3.52
C ILE A 7 -47.81 -56.71 -2.04
N ALA A 8 -48.12 -55.48 -1.60
CA ALA A 8 -49.07 -55.04 -0.58
C ALA A 8 -48.61 -55.01 0.90
N ALA A 9 -48.11 -53.83 1.29
CA ALA A 9 -48.61 -53.16 2.49
C ALA A 9 -48.43 -51.65 2.32
N GLN A 10 -49.47 -51.00 1.81
CA GLN A 10 -49.71 -49.57 2.01
C GLN A 10 -50.03 -49.31 3.49
N ASP A 11 -50.03 -48.02 3.85
CA ASP A 11 -50.42 -47.45 5.15
C ASP A 11 -49.35 -47.47 6.25
N VAL A 12 -48.60 -46.37 6.37
CA VAL A 12 -48.77 -45.40 7.47
C VAL A 12 -48.13 -44.07 7.02
N VAL A 13 -48.87 -43.31 6.22
CA VAL A 13 -48.65 -41.86 6.07
C VAL A 13 -49.21 -41.20 7.33
N ARG A 14 -48.38 -40.95 8.34
CA ARG A 14 -48.75 -40.05 9.46
C ARG A 14 -48.33 -38.62 9.14
N ARG A 15 -49.27 -37.82 8.63
CA ARG A 15 -49.39 -36.38 8.89
C ARG A 15 -50.86 -36.11 9.25
N PRO A 16 -51.25 -35.03 9.98
CA PRO A 16 -50.46 -33.92 10.52
C PRO A 16 -50.75 -33.65 12.03
N ARG A 17 -50.03 -32.71 12.65
CA ARG A 17 -50.62 -31.90 13.74
C ARG A 17 -50.51 -30.42 13.37
N PRO A 18 -51.63 -29.68 13.30
CA PRO A 18 -51.60 -28.22 13.16
C PRO A 18 -51.09 -27.60 14.46
N CYS A 19 -49.98 -26.86 14.40
CA CYS A 19 -49.70 -25.89 15.45
C CYS A 19 -50.67 -24.72 15.29
N ALA A 20 -51.43 -24.47 16.34
CA ALA A 20 -52.40 -23.39 16.46
C ALA A 20 -51.79 -22.00 16.15
N PRO A 21 -52.60 -21.04 15.66
CA PRO A 21 -52.16 -19.66 15.46
C PRO A 21 -51.84 -19.00 16.80
N ARG A 22 -50.68 -18.34 16.90
CA ARG A 22 -50.36 -17.46 18.03
C ARG A 22 -51.01 -16.09 17.80
N PRO A 23 -51.53 -15.44 18.86
CA PRO A 23 -52.17 -14.13 18.77
C PRO A 23 -51.14 -13.03 18.46
N ASP A 24 -51.50 -12.17 17.50
CA ASP A 24 -50.89 -10.87 17.29
C ASP A 24 -50.95 -10.06 18.59
N ASN A 25 -49.79 -9.60 19.06
CA ASN A 25 -49.72 -8.59 20.10
C ASN A 25 -48.68 -7.55 19.70
N GLY A 26 -49.16 -6.34 19.44
CA GLY A 26 -48.43 -5.22 18.88
C GLY A 26 -47.13 -4.91 19.60
N ALA A 27 -46.04 -5.31 18.96
CA ALA A 27 -44.69 -4.83 19.24
C ALA A 27 -43.94 -4.54 17.93
N ASP A 28 -44.64 -3.94 16.97
CA ASP A 28 -44.05 -3.26 15.80
C ASP A 28 -43.49 -1.88 16.18
N GLY A 29 -43.00 -1.74 17.41
CA GLY A 29 -42.29 -0.58 17.90
C GLY A 29 -40.83 -0.96 18.10
N LEU A 30 -39.95 -0.40 17.26
CA LEU A 30 -38.47 -0.37 17.36
C LEU A 30 -37.68 -1.08 16.24
N LEU A 31 -38.31 -1.42 15.12
CA LEU A 31 -37.58 -1.67 13.84
C LEU A 31 -37.79 -0.54 12.83
N SER A 32 -38.02 0.69 13.31
CA SER A 32 -37.73 1.91 12.55
C SER A 32 -36.22 2.20 12.57
N ALA A 33 -35.44 1.22 12.11
CA ALA A 33 -34.06 1.37 11.70
C ALA A 33 -34.00 2.24 10.42
N ARG A 34 -34.45 3.49 10.50
CA ARG A 34 -34.00 4.53 9.56
C ARG A 34 -32.65 5.00 10.06
N VAL A 35 -31.62 4.26 9.67
CA VAL A 35 -30.30 4.86 9.45
C VAL A 35 -30.51 5.90 8.36
N ARG A 36 -30.85 7.12 8.79
CA ARG A 36 -30.96 8.29 7.94
C ARG A 36 -29.54 8.65 7.56
N TRP A 37 -29.00 8.01 6.54
CA TRP A 37 -27.84 8.50 5.79
C TRP A 37 -28.27 9.81 5.14
N ALA A 38 -28.24 10.90 5.91
CA ALA A 38 -28.15 12.23 5.35
C ALA A 38 -26.75 12.32 4.73
N GLY A 39 -26.63 11.82 3.50
CA GLY A 39 -25.44 12.01 2.70
C GLY A 39 -25.24 13.51 2.48
N PRO A 40 -24.05 14.07 2.76
CA PRO A 40 -23.76 15.43 2.36
C PRO A 40 -23.86 15.50 0.83
N GLY A 41 -24.59 16.50 0.34
CA GLY A 41 -24.92 16.66 -1.07
C GLY A 41 -23.70 16.51 -1.98
N CYS A 42 -23.91 15.84 -3.11
CA CYS A 42 -23.02 15.80 -4.26
C CYS A 42 -22.81 17.22 -4.82
N GLY A 43 -22.01 18.02 -4.14
CA GLY A 43 -21.39 19.22 -4.68
C GLY A 43 -19.89 18.99 -4.72
N TYR A 44 -19.20 19.61 -5.69
CA TYR A 44 -17.73 19.60 -5.83
C TYR A 44 -16.95 19.78 -4.50
N GLY A 45 -17.56 20.39 -3.48
CA GLY A 45 -17.01 20.47 -2.13
C GLY A 45 -16.73 19.13 -1.44
N ALA A 46 -17.54 18.08 -1.64
CA ALA A 46 -17.33 16.77 -1.00
C ALA A 46 -16.14 16.00 -1.61
N THR A 47 -15.93 16.13 -2.93
CA THR A 47 -14.79 15.53 -3.62
C THR A 47 -13.51 16.31 -3.34
N VAL A 48 -13.55 17.64 -3.33
CA VAL A 48 -12.39 18.49 -2.99
C VAL A 48 -11.97 18.27 -1.53
N PHE A 49 -12.91 18.20 -0.59
CA PHE A 49 -12.60 17.95 0.82
C PHE A 49 -12.05 16.54 1.04
N GLY A 50 -12.59 15.54 0.34
CA GLY A 50 -12.05 14.17 0.32
C GLY A 50 -10.63 14.10 -0.27
N LEU A 51 -10.36 14.83 -1.35
CA LEU A 51 -9.06 14.92 -2.02
C LEU A 51 -8.03 15.58 -1.08
N VAL A 52 -8.40 16.69 -0.43
CA VAL A 52 -7.53 17.38 0.54
C VAL A 52 -7.20 16.48 1.73
N ILE A 53 -8.16 15.74 2.28
CA ILE A 53 -7.90 14.78 3.36
C ILE A 53 -7.01 13.63 2.87
N MET A 54 -7.22 13.14 1.64
CA MET A 54 -6.36 12.12 1.03
C MET A 54 -4.92 12.62 0.89
N PHE A 55 -4.72 13.83 0.36
CA PHE A 55 -3.40 14.45 0.22
C PHE A 55 -2.76 14.74 1.59
N ALA A 56 -3.52 15.17 2.59
CA ALA A 56 -3.02 15.36 3.95
C ALA A 56 -2.65 14.03 4.63
N ARG A 57 -3.42 12.97 4.42
CA ARG A 57 -3.14 11.61 4.92
C ARG A 57 -1.93 11.00 4.22
N LEU A 58 -1.81 11.19 2.91
CA LEU A 58 -0.67 10.77 2.11
C LEU A 58 0.59 11.53 2.50
N GLY A 59 0.50 12.86 2.63
CA GLY A 59 1.59 13.71 3.10
C GLY A 59 2.04 13.37 4.52
N GLY A 60 1.09 13.08 5.41
CA GLY A 60 1.38 12.58 6.76
C GLY A 60 2.04 11.20 6.75
N ALA A 61 1.62 10.28 5.87
CA ALA A 61 2.23 8.98 5.70
C ALA A 61 3.65 9.08 5.11
N LEU A 62 3.86 9.97 4.13
CA LEU A 62 5.18 10.28 3.56
C LEU A 62 6.10 10.89 4.63
N ARG A 63 5.60 11.84 5.42
CA ARG A 63 6.35 12.45 6.53
C ARG A 63 6.68 11.43 7.62
N ALA A 64 5.75 10.52 7.93
CA ALA A 64 5.98 9.44 8.88
C ALA A 64 7.00 8.42 8.34
N ALA A 65 7.01 8.14 7.03
CA ALA A 65 8.04 7.32 6.40
C ALA A 65 9.41 8.01 6.47
N TRP A 66 9.46 9.33 6.24
CA TRP A 66 10.67 10.15 6.35
C TRP A 66 11.19 10.33 7.79
N SER A 67 10.37 10.06 8.80
CA SER A 67 10.77 10.08 10.20
C SER A 67 11.69 8.91 10.58
N SER A 68 11.69 7.81 9.81
CA SER A 68 12.46 6.63 10.19
C SER A 68 13.98 6.87 10.04
N PRO A 69 14.79 6.58 11.08
CA PRO A 69 16.22 6.89 11.10
C PRO A 69 17.00 6.18 9.98
N THR A 70 16.60 4.95 9.63
CA THR A 70 17.22 4.16 8.56
C THR A 70 16.94 4.75 7.18
N PHE A 71 15.71 5.21 6.94
CA PHE A 71 15.33 5.82 5.66
C PHE A 71 16.02 7.17 5.45
N ARG A 72 16.17 7.96 6.53
CA ARG A 72 16.96 9.20 6.49
C ARG A 72 18.41 8.94 6.10
N GLY A 73 19.04 7.91 6.68
CA GLY A 73 20.41 7.53 6.34
C GLY A 73 20.59 7.23 4.84
N THR A 74 19.71 6.38 4.28
CA THR A 74 19.75 6.06 2.84
C THR A 74 19.43 7.26 1.95
N ALA A 75 18.48 8.11 2.35
CA ALA A 75 18.14 9.32 1.60
C ALA A 75 19.29 10.35 1.62
N CYS A 76 19.93 10.54 2.77
CA CYS A 76 21.13 11.37 2.89
C CYS A 76 22.28 10.81 2.05
N ALA A 77 22.50 9.49 2.04
CA ALA A 77 23.52 8.88 1.20
C ALA A 77 23.28 9.13 -0.30
N LEU A 78 22.04 9.01 -0.77
CA LEU A 78 21.66 9.35 -2.15
C LEU A 78 21.85 10.84 -2.46
N ALA A 79 21.44 11.72 -1.54
CA ALA A 79 21.62 13.17 -1.71
C ALA A 79 23.11 13.56 -1.75
N LEU A 80 23.94 12.93 -0.90
CA LEU A 80 25.39 13.11 -0.91
C LEU A 80 26.02 12.56 -2.20
N LEU A 81 25.52 11.43 -2.72
CA LEU A 81 25.94 10.87 -4.00
C LEU A 81 25.69 11.87 -5.13
N TRP A 82 24.48 12.45 -5.21
CA TRP A 82 24.15 13.48 -6.19
C TRP A 82 24.94 14.78 -6.02
N ALA A 83 25.11 15.25 -4.78
CA ALA A 83 25.89 16.44 -4.50
C ALA A 83 27.36 16.24 -4.89
N SER A 84 27.95 15.09 -4.57
CA SER A 84 29.34 14.75 -4.93
C SER A 84 29.55 14.72 -6.45
N ALA A 85 28.61 14.11 -7.18
CA ALA A 85 28.64 14.09 -8.64
C ALA A 85 28.48 15.50 -9.23
N THR A 86 27.57 16.31 -8.69
CA THR A 86 27.34 17.70 -9.14
C THR A 86 28.61 18.54 -8.99
N VAL A 87 29.26 18.48 -7.83
CA VAL A 87 30.52 19.21 -7.57
C VAL A 87 31.63 18.74 -8.51
N PHE A 88 31.72 17.43 -8.76
CA PHE A 88 32.72 16.86 -9.66
C PHE A 88 32.53 17.32 -11.11
N TYR A 89 31.31 17.23 -11.66
CA TYR A 89 31.03 17.65 -13.04
C TYR A 89 31.14 19.16 -13.24
N ALA A 90 30.73 19.97 -12.25
CA ALA A 90 30.91 21.41 -12.30
C ALA A 90 32.40 21.81 -12.37
N GLY A 91 33.28 21.07 -11.69
CA GLY A 91 34.72 21.29 -11.72
C GLY A 91 35.42 20.78 -12.98
N GLN A 92 35.11 19.56 -13.42
CA GLN A 92 35.84 18.89 -14.51
C GLN A 92 35.30 19.21 -15.91
N GLU A 93 33.98 19.25 -16.07
CA GLU A 93 33.34 19.51 -17.36
C GLU A 93 32.98 21.01 -17.54
N ARG A 94 33.23 21.83 -16.51
CA ARG A 94 32.93 23.28 -16.47
C ARG A 94 31.47 23.61 -16.79
N TRP A 95 30.56 22.67 -16.53
CA TRP A 95 29.14 22.87 -16.69
C TRP A 95 28.58 23.75 -15.57
N SER A 96 27.42 24.36 -15.81
CA SER A 96 26.71 25.05 -14.73
C SER A 96 26.34 24.06 -13.63
N VAL A 97 26.14 24.55 -12.40
CA VAL A 97 25.72 23.70 -11.28
C VAL A 97 24.40 23.01 -11.59
N LEU A 98 23.51 23.67 -12.33
CA LEU A 98 22.19 23.15 -12.69
C LEU A 98 22.29 22.04 -13.74
N ASP A 99 23.13 22.21 -14.77
CA ASP A 99 23.39 21.18 -15.78
C ASP A 99 24.11 19.96 -15.18
N SER A 100 25.04 20.22 -14.27
CA SER A 100 25.77 19.17 -13.52
C SER A 100 24.84 18.35 -12.64
N LEU A 101 23.92 19.02 -11.92
CA LEU A 101 22.92 18.36 -11.10
C LEU A 101 21.93 17.59 -11.96
N TYR A 102 21.48 18.18 -13.05
CA TYR A 102 20.59 17.54 -14.01
C TYR A 102 21.22 16.25 -14.57
N PHE A 103 22.48 16.31 -15.01
CA PHE A 103 23.20 15.13 -15.50
C PHE A 103 23.39 14.06 -14.40
N ALA A 104 23.77 14.47 -13.19
CA ALA A 104 23.92 13.57 -12.05
C ALA A 104 22.61 12.86 -11.70
N VAL A 105 21.50 13.59 -11.63
CA VAL A 105 20.18 13.05 -11.33
C VAL A 105 19.69 12.14 -12.46
N CYS A 106 19.79 12.56 -13.73
CA CYS A 106 19.38 11.74 -14.88
C CYS A 106 20.17 10.44 -14.98
N THR A 107 21.48 10.50 -14.73
CA THR A 107 22.34 9.31 -14.73
C THR A 107 22.04 8.42 -13.53
N GLY A 108 21.87 9.01 -12.33
CA GLY A 108 21.58 8.26 -11.12
C GLY A 108 20.23 7.55 -11.18
N LEU A 109 19.19 8.23 -11.66
CA LEU A 109 17.86 7.66 -11.90
C LEU A 109 17.79 6.81 -13.16
N THR A 110 18.90 6.60 -13.87
CA THR A 110 18.97 5.81 -15.12
C THR A 110 18.01 6.28 -16.21
N ILE A 111 17.64 7.57 -16.20
CA ILE A 111 16.83 8.18 -17.25
C ILE A 111 17.68 8.34 -18.52
N GLY A 112 18.89 8.91 -18.37
CA GLY A 112 19.92 8.95 -19.40
C GLY A 112 19.46 9.52 -20.75
N TYR A 113 18.94 10.75 -20.78
CA TYR A 113 18.49 11.39 -22.03
C TYR A 113 19.59 11.52 -23.10
N GLY A 114 20.86 11.59 -22.69
CA GLY A 114 22.01 11.65 -23.60
C GLY A 114 22.23 13.01 -24.26
N ASP A 115 21.56 14.04 -23.77
CA ASP A 115 21.73 15.45 -24.15
C ASP A 115 23.05 16.04 -23.61
N LEU A 116 23.44 15.67 -22.40
CA LEU A 116 24.71 15.99 -21.77
C LEU A 116 25.53 14.71 -21.59
N ALA A 117 26.82 14.75 -21.92
CA ALA A 117 27.73 13.64 -21.75
C ALA A 117 29.15 14.14 -21.45
N PRO A 118 29.89 13.50 -20.52
CA PRO A 118 31.23 13.91 -20.16
C PRO A 118 32.19 13.75 -21.35
N VAL A 119 32.89 14.81 -21.71
CA VAL A 119 33.85 14.79 -22.81
C VAL A 119 35.23 14.37 -22.32
N THR A 120 35.55 14.68 -21.06
CA THR A 120 36.85 14.38 -20.46
C THR A 120 37.04 12.89 -20.18
N ALA A 121 38.27 12.40 -20.30
CA ALA A 121 38.60 11.01 -19.98
C ALA A 121 38.29 10.66 -18.51
N LEU A 122 38.61 11.58 -17.60
CA LEU A 122 38.35 11.45 -16.18
C LEU A 122 36.85 11.48 -15.86
N GLY A 123 36.08 12.35 -16.53
CA GLY A 123 34.62 12.39 -16.45
C GLY A 123 33.98 11.06 -16.81
N LYS A 124 34.40 10.45 -17.92
CA LYS A 124 33.90 9.14 -18.37
C LYS A 124 34.12 8.02 -17.35
N VAL A 125 35.34 7.92 -16.81
CA VAL A 125 35.67 6.92 -15.77
C VAL A 125 34.84 7.15 -14.51
N PHE A 126 34.72 8.41 -14.08
CA PHE A 126 33.89 8.76 -12.94
C PHE A 126 32.43 8.40 -13.15
N THR A 127 31.86 8.66 -14.33
CA THR A 127 30.46 8.32 -14.64
C THR A 127 30.18 6.82 -14.53
N VAL A 128 31.12 5.97 -14.97
CA VAL A 128 30.99 4.51 -14.83
C VAL A 128 30.96 4.10 -13.35
N LEU A 129 31.90 4.62 -12.55
CA LEU A 129 31.96 4.33 -11.10
C LEU A 129 30.73 4.85 -10.36
N TYR A 130 30.31 6.09 -10.68
CA TYR A 130 29.11 6.71 -10.15
C TYR A 130 27.86 5.89 -10.48
N GLY A 131 27.73 5.39 -11.72
CA GLY A 131 26.61 4.54 -12.12
C GLY A 131 26.49 3.27 -11.27
N LEU A 132 27.61 2.59 -11.00
CA LEU A 132 27.64 1.40 -10.13
C LEU A 132 27.19 1.73 -8.70
N LEU A 133 27.69 2.84 -8.13
CA LEU A 133 27.31 3.28 -6.79
C LEU A 133 25.84 3.71 -6.72
N ALA A 134 25.34 4.39 -7.75
CA ALA A 134 23.95 4.81 -7.84
C ALA A 134 23.01 3.59 -7.80
N VAL A 135 23.27 2.58 -8.62
CA VAL A 135 22.46 1.34 -8.64
C VAL A 135 22.43 0.68 -7.26
N GLY A 136 23.57 0.57 -6.58
CA GLY A 136 23.64 0.03 -5.21
C GLY A 136 22.84 0.86 -4.20
N ALA A 137 22.92 2.19 -4.28
CA ALA A 137 22.16 3.09 -3.41
C ALA A 137 20.64 3.01 -3.66
N PHE A 138 20.21 2.88 -4.92
CA PHE A 138 18.81 2.65 -5.27
C PHE A 138 18.31 1.28 -4.79
N ALA A 139 19.12 0.23 -4.90
CA ALA A 139 18.78 -1.09 -4.37
C ALA A 139 18.62 -1.07 -2.83
N ALA A 140 19.47 -0.32 -2.13
CA ALA A 140 19.33 -0.11 -0.69
C ALA A 140 18.03 0.62 -0.34
N LEU A 141 17.68 1.68 -1.09
CA LEU A 141 16.42 2.40 -0.93
C LEU A 141 15.21 1.48 -1.17
N ALA A 142 15.24 0.68 -2.23
CA ALA A 142 14.20 -0.30 -2.55
C ALA A 142 14.02 -1.32 -1.42
N THR A 143 15.12 -1.79 -0.82
CA THR A 143 15.10 -2.71 0.33
C THR A 143 14.42 -2.07 1.55
N GLN A 144 14.71 -0.80 1.85
CA GLN A 144 14.06 -0.10 2.95
C GLN A 144 12.56 0.08 2.70
N LEU A 145 12.19 0.40 1.46
CA LEU A 145 10.79 0.52 1.07
C LEU A 145 10.06 -0.82 1.22
N ALA A 146 10.67 -1.93 0.78
CA ALA A 146 10.13 -3.28 0.94
C ALA A 146 9.94 -3.64 2.43
N ARG A 147 10.87 -3.25 3.31
CA ARG A 147 10.74 -3.42 4.77
C ARG A 147 9.58 -2.60 5.34
N ALA A 148 9.38 -1.37 4.89
CA ALA A 148 8.27 -0.54 5.33
C ALA A 148 6.90 -1.16 4.96
N PHE A 149 6.78 -1.74 3.77
CA PHE A 149 5.56 -2.42 3.34
C PHE A 149 5.31 -3.73 4.10
N THR A 150 6.33 -4.58 4.25
CA THR A 150 6.19 -5.89 4.92
C THR A 150 5.88 -5.72 6.41
N THR A 151 6.53 -4.80 7.12
CA THR A 151 6.24 -4.53 8.54
C THR A 151 4.80 -4.09 8.78
N THR A 152 4.20 -3.32 7.87
CA THR A 152 2.80 -2.90 7.97
C THR A 152 1.85 -4.10 7.83
N ASN A 153 2.12 -4.99 6.87
CA ASN A 153 1.30 -6.18 6.64
C ASN A 153 1.43 -7.20 7.78
N VAL A 154 2.65 -7.43 8.28
CA VAL A 154 2.91 -8.31 9.43
C VAL A 154 2.20 -7.82 10.68
N ARG A 155 2.22 -6.50 10.96
CA ARG A 155 1.48 -5.91 12.09
C ARG A 155 -0.03 -6.10 11.97
N ARG A 156 -0.59 -6.00 10.77
CA ARG A 156 -2.03 -6.24 10.52
C ARG A 156 -2.40 -7.69 10.80
N VAL A 157 -1.61 -8.65 10.30
CA VAL A 157 -1.85 -10.08 10.50
C VAL A 157 -1.65 -10.49 11.96
N ALA A 158 -0.61 -9.99 12.64
CA ALA A 158 -0.37 -10.29 14.05
C ALA A 158 -1.52 -9.80 14.95
N ARG A 159 -2.04 -8.59 14.69
CA ARG A 159 -3.21 -8.05 15.40
C ARG A 159 -4.48 -8.87 15.16
N ALA A 160 -4.68 -9.38 13.94
CA ALA A 160 -5.81 -10.26 13.62
C ALA A 160 -5.72 -11.61 14.35
N LYS A 161 -4.53 -12.22 14.41
CA LYS A 161 -4.28 -13.47 15.16
C LYS A 161 -4.48 -13.29 16.67
N ALA A 162 -3.96 -12.21 17.25
CA ALA A 162 -4.11 -11.91 18.67
C ALA A 162 -5.57 -11.73 19.11
N ARG A 163 -6.43 -11.20 18.23
CA ARG A 163 -7.88 -11.10 18.48
C ARG A 163 -8.57 -12.47 18.49
N ARG A 164 -8.20 -13.37 17.56
CA ARG A 164 -8.76 -14.74 17.51
C ARG A 164 -8.38 -15.59 18.72
N GLN A 165 -7.12 -15.47 19.19
CA GLN A 165 -6.65 -16.21 20.36
C GLN A 165 -7.33 -15.79 21.66
N ARG A 166 -7.72 -14.51 21.80
CA ARG A 166 -8.49 -14.06 22.97
C ARG A 166 -9.86 -14.72 23.00
N HIS A 167 -10.56 -14.74 21.86
CA HIS A 167 -11.89 -15.33 21.80
C HIS A 167 -11.89 -16.81 22.19
N HIS A 168 -10.91 -17.59 21.72
CA HIS A 168 -10.82 -19.02 22.04
C HIS A 168 -10.41 -19.32 23.49
N ARG A 169 -9.90 -18.35 24.25
CA ARG A 169 -9.53 -18.54 25.67
C ARG A 169 -10.73 -18.39 26.62
N ASP A 170 -11.80 -17.77 26.16
CA ASP A 170 -13.00 -17.47 26.95
C ASP A 170 -14.11 -18.51 26.77
N ASP A 171 -13.90 -19.52 25.90
CA ASP A 171 -14.77 -20.69 25.66
C ASP A 171 -14.24 -21.95 26.39
#